data_AF-A0A4Q6GTN7-F1
#
_entry.id   AF-A0A4Q6GTN7-F1
#
_cell.length_a   1.000
_cell.length_b   1.000
_cell.length_c   1.000
_cell.angle_alpha   90.00
_cell.angle_beta   90.00
_cell.angle_gamma   90.00
#
_symmetry.space_group_name_H-M   'P 1'
#
loop_
_entity.id
_entity.type
_entity.pdbx_description
1 polymer ?
#
loop_
_entity_poly.entity_id
_entity_poly.type
_entity_poly.pdbx_seq_one_letter_code
_entity_poly.pdbx_strand_id
1 'polypeptide(L)'
;MQLIIAAVGHKMPAWIESGFGEYTKRMPPELRIVLKEIKPVERSGSKTAATAMALERERIEAVLPKGVRIIALDERGKDLTSVGLSQMLENWQQDGRDTAFLIGGADGLDPE
;
A
#
# COMPACT_ATOMS: atom_id res chain seq x y z
N MET A 1 10.00 -12.24 5.77
CA MET A 1 9.16 -11.02 5.69
C MET A 1 8.71 -10.83 4.26
N GLN A 2 7.53 -10.26 4.04
CA GLN A 2 7.04 -9.79 2.75
C GLN A 2 6.77 -8.28 2.81
N LEU A 3 6.92 -7.62 1.66
CA LEU A 3 6.50 -6.24 1.46
C LEU A 3 5.18 -6.26 0.69
N ILE A 4 4.10 -5.91 1.36
CA ILE A 4 2.76 -5.87 0.77
C ILE A 4 2.50 -4.44 0.31
N ILE A 5 1.97 -4.28 -0.90
CA ILE A 5 1.44 -3.00 -1.37
C ILE A 5 -0.07 -3.17 -1.49
N ALA A 6 -0.82 -2.57 -0.58
CA ALA A 6 -2.28 -2.54 -0.62
C ALA A 6 -2.71 -1.21 -1.23
N ALA A 7 -3.12 -1.24 -2.50
CA ALA A 7 -3.38 -0.04 -3.29
C ALA A 7 -4.84 -0.01 -3.78
N VAL A 8 -5.51 1.12 -3.53
CA VAL A 8 -6.84 1.39 -4.06
C VAL A 8 -6.72 1.82 -5.52
N GLY A 9 -6.97 0.87 -6.40
CA GLY A 9 -6.78 0.98 -7.83
C GLY A 9 -6.89 -0.39 -8.46
N HIS A 10 -7.44 -0.46 -9.66
CA HIS A 10 -7.50 -1.70 -10.43
C HIS A 10 -7.38 -1.39 -11.91
N LYS A 11 -6.84 -2.35 -12.68
CA LYS A 11 -6.66 -2.24 -14.15
C LYS A 11 -5.78 -1.05 -14.53
N MET A 12 -4.55 -1.05 -14.01
CA MET A 12 -3.59 -0.02 -14.36
C MET A 12 -3.24 -0.09 -15.86
N PRO A 13 -2.94 1.04 -16.51
CA PRO A 13 -2.39 1.03 -17.86
C PRO A 13 -1.15 0.14 -17.97
N ALA A 14 -0.97 -0.52 -19.13
CA ALA A 14 0.11 -1.48 -19.36
C ALA A 14 1.52 -0.94 -19.07
N TRP A 15 1.76 0.37 -19.25
CA TRP A 15 3.05 0.98 -18.94
C TRP A 15 3.33 1.04 -17.43
N ILE A 16 2.31 1.18 -16.59
CA ILE A 16 2.43 1.13 -15.12
C ILE A 16 2.72 -0.29 -14.69
N GLU A 17 1.97 -1.27 -15.20
CA GLU A 17 2.18 -2.70 -14.90
C GLU A 17 3.60 -3.13 -15.28
N SER A 18 4.07 -2.70 -16.45
CA SER A 18 5.43 -2.97 -16.93
C SER A 18 6.49 -2.34 -16.03
N GLY A 19 6.32 -1.07 -15.65
CA GLY A 19 7.23 -0.38 -14.73
C GLY A 19 7.27 -1.05 -13.35
N PHE A 20 6.11 -1.36 -12.78
CA PHE A 20 6.01 -2.10 -11.52
C PHE A 20 6.69 -3.48 -11.60
N GLY A 21 6.44 -4.21 -12.68
CA GLY A 21 7.06 -5.50 -12.97
C GLY A 21 8.59 -5.43 -13.04
N GLU A 22 9.15 -4.35 -13.58
CA GLU A 22 10.61 -4.15 -13.66
C GLU A 22 11.25 -4.00 -12.28
N TYR A 23 10.64 -3.22 -11.37
CA TYR A 23 11.17 -3.04 -10.02
C TYR A 23 10.98 -4.27 -9.13
N THR A 24 9.82 -4.91 -9.21
CA THR A 24 9.55 -6.11 -8.39
C THR A 24 10.49 -7.27 -8.69
N LYS A 25 10.91 -7.45 -9.96
CA LYS A 25 11.88 -8.48 -10.35
C LYS A 25 13.29 -8.27 -9.76
N ARG A 26 13.64 -7.04 -9.39
CA ARG A 26 14.95 -6.69 -8.81
C ARG A 26 15.01 -6.95 -7.31
N MET A 27 13.87 -7.16 -6.67
CA MET A 27 13.80 -7.41 -5.23
C MET A 27 14.31 -8.80 -4.89
N PRO A 28 15.12 -8.95 -3.83
CA PRO A 28 15.61 -10.25 -3.41
C PRO A 28 14.49 -11.09 -2.77
N PRO A 29 14.63 -12.42 -2.70
CA PRO A 29 13.58 -13.32 -2.19
C PRO A 29 13.09 -12.99 -0.77
N GLU A 30 13.98 -12.50 0.10
CA GLU A 30 13.71 -12.09 1.48
C GLU A 30 12.87 -10.80 1.61
N LEU A 31 12.76 -10.02 0.52
CA LEU A 31 12.00 -8.77 0.43
C LEU A 31 10.99 -8.81 -0.72
N ARG A 32 10.37 -9.97 -0.94
CA ARG A 32 9.37 -10.16 -2.00
C ARG A 32 8.25 -9.12 -1.87
N ILE A 33 7.95 -8.45 -2.97
CA ILE A 33 6.80 -7.55 -3.09
C ILE A 33 5.55 -8.35 -3.48
N VAL A 34 4.45 -8.11 -2.77
CA VAL A 34 3.12 -8.66 -3.06
C VAL A 34 2.15 -7.50 -3.25
N LEU A 35 1.60 -7.37 -4.46
CA LEU A 35 0.57 -6.38 -4.76
C LEU A 35 -0.82 -6.91 -4.39
N LYS A 36 -1.59 -6.10 -3.67
CA LYS A 36 -3.01 -6.29 -3.36
C LYS A 36 -3.77 -5.12 -3.96
N GLU A 37 -4.31 -5.32 -5.16
CA GLU A 37 -5.18 -4.35 -5.82
C GLU A 37 -6.56 -4.36 -5.15
N ILE A 38 -7.04 -3.18 -4.78
CA ILE A 38 -8.32 -2.98 -4.12
C ILE A 38 -9.18 -2.14 -5.04
N LYS A 39 -10.36 -2.67 -5.39
CA LYS A 39 -11.29 -1.95 -6.26
C LYS A 39 -11.70 -0.63 -5.58
N PRO A 40 -11.57 0.53 -6.24
CA PRO A 40 -12.05 1.80 -5.71
C PRO A 40 -13.57 1.80 -5.51
N VAL A 41 -14.04 2.65 -4.62
CA VAL A 41 -15.46 2.91 -4.43
C VAL A 41 -15.86 4.09 -5.32
N GLU A 42 -16.72 3.82 -6.31
CA GLU A 42 -17.23 4.89 -7.17
C GLU A 42 -18.06 5.89 -6.37
N ARG A 43 -17.79 7.17 -6.62
CA ARG A 43 -18.65 8.28 -6.25
C ARG A 43 -19.88 8.26 -7.16
N SER A 44 -20.91 7.51 -6.80
CA SER A 44 -22.20 7.55 -7.46
C SER A 44 -23.31 7.91 -6.47
N GLY A 45 -24.20 8.82 -6.89
CA GLY A 45 -25.32 9.28 -6.08
C GLY A 45 -24.90 10.05 -4.83
N SER A 46 -25.34 9.58 -3.65
CA SER A 46 -25.20 10.25 -2.34
C SER A 46 -23.91 9.93 -1.59
N LYS A 47 -22.97 9.19 -2.18
CA LYS A 47 -21.72 8.80 -1.51
C LYS A 47 -20.75 9.98 -1.44
N THR A 48 -20.49 10.44 -0.22
CA THR A 48 -19.45 11.44 0.07
C THR A 48 -18.06 10.82 0.00
N ALA A 49 -17.02 11.66 -0.11
CA ALA A 49 -15.63 11.22 -0.04
C ALA A 49 -15.34 10.41 1.22
N ALA A 50 -15.82 10.89 2.39
CA ALA A 50 -15.65 10.20 3.67
C ALA A 50 -16.28 8.80 3.67
N THR A 51 -17.50 8.66 3.12
CA THR A 51 -18.14 7.33 3.02
C THR A 51 -17.39 6.40 2.06
N ALA A 52 -16.82 6.94 0.97
CA ALA A 52 -16.02 6.15 0.05
C ALA A 52 -14.73 5.65 0.72
N MET A 53 -14.01 6.54 1.41
CA MET A 53 -12.78 6.22 2.14
C MET A 53 -13.01 5.18 3.24
N ALA A 54 -14.08 5.30 4.02
CA ALA A 54 -14.42 4.31 5.06
C ALA A 54 -14.70 2.92 4.46
N LEU A 55 -15.41 2.84 3.33
CA LEU A 55 -15.64 1.58 2.62
C LEU A 55 -14.36 1.02 1.99
N GLU A 56 -13.44 1.88 1.57
CA GLU A 56 -12.12 1.48 1.07
C GLU A 56 -11.23 0.97 2.21
N ARG A 57 -11.28 1.58 3.41
CA ARG A 57 -10.63 1.10 4.63
C ARG A 57 -11.03 -0.34 4.94
N GLU A 58 -12.34 -0.64 4.96
CA GLU A 58 -12.82 -2.01 5.21
C GLU A 58 -12.25 -3.01 4.19
N ARG A 59 -12.14 -2.61 2.90
CA ARG A 59 -11.56 -3.46 1.85
C ARG A 59 -10.05 -3.63 2.02
N ILE A 60 -9.35 -2.59 2.46
CA ILE A 60 -7.92 -2.65 2.79
C ILE A 60 -7.72 -3.63 3.95
N GLU A 61 -8.41 -3.43 5.08
CA GLU A 61 -8.28 -4.27 6.27
C GLU A 61 -8.56 -5.75 5.96
N ALA A 62 -9.53 -6.04 5.09
CA ALA A 62 -9.88 -7.40 4.69
C ALA A 62 -8.76 -8.15 3.95
N VAL A 63 -7.82 -7.45 3.30
CA VAL A 63 -6.71 -8.07 2.55
C VAL A 63 -5.39 -8.12 3.32
N LEU A 64 -5.31 -7.43 4.46
CA LEU A 64 -4.11 -7.36 5.27
C LEU A 64 -3.96 -8.58 6.20
N PRO A 65 -2.75 -9.18 6.29
CA PRO A 65 -2.48 -10.20 7.29
C PRO A 65 -2.58 -9.64 8.71
N LYS A 66 -3.01 -10.47 9.66
CA LYS A 66 -3.03 -10.09 11.08
C LYS A 66 -1.61 -9.79 11.58
N GLY A 67 -1.46 -8.68 12.31
CA GLY A 67 -0.19 -8.29 12.92
C GLY A 67 0.84 -7.70 11.93
N VAL A 68 0.45 -7.44 10.69
CA VAL A 68 1.29 -6.76 9.70
C VAL A 68 1.66 -5.35 10.19
N ARG A 69 2.88 -4.90 9.94
CA ARG A 69 3.25 -3.50 10.12
C ARG A 69 2.58 -2.67 9.03
N ILE A 70 1.84 -1.63 9.43
CA ILE A 70 1.16 -0.73 8.48
C ILE A 70 2.01 0.53 8.28
N ILE A 71 2.24 0.89 7.02
CA ILE A 71 2.89 2.14 6.60
C ILE A 71 1.93 2.83 5.62
N ALA A 72 1.24 3.87 6.08
CA ALA A 72 0.41 4.70 5.20
C ALA A 72 1.29 5.63 4.37
N LEU A 73 1.10 5.64 3.04
CA LEU A 73 1.72 6.62 2.16
C LEU A 73 0.78 7.82 2.05
N ASP A 74 1.16 8.91 2.72
CA ASP A 74 0.38 10.14 2.82
C ASP A 74 1.31 11.36 2.65
N GLU A 75 0.81 12.40 1.98
CA GLU A 75 1.55 13.65 1.72
C GLU A 75 1.93 14.42 3.01
N ARG A 76 1.23 14.16 4.11
CA ARG A 76 1.49 14.74 5.44
C ARG A 76 2.42 13.86 6.28
N GLY A 77 2.91 12.77 5.68
CA GLY A 77 3.81 11.82 6.30
C GLY A 77 5.20 12.40 6.56
N LYS A 78 6.12 11.51 6.98
CA LYS A 78 7.51 11.87 7.17
C LYS A 78 8.25 11.84 5.83
N ASP A 79 8.94 12.93 5.50
CA ASP A 79 9.88 12.95 4.39
C ASP A 79 11.10 12.08 4.72
N LEU A 80 11.20 10.95 4.03
CA LEU A 80 12.32 10.01 4.19
C LEU A 80 13.32 10.17 3.06
N THR A 81 14.61 10.22 3.42
CA THR A 81 15.68 10.00 2.46
C THR A 81 15.77 8.52 2.09
N SER A 82 16.36 8.19 0.95
CA SER A 82 16.56 6.80 0.53
C SER A 82 17.39 5.99 1.55
N VAL A 83 18.39 6.62 2.18
CA VAL A 83 19.20 6.01 3.24
C VAL A 83 18.39 5.82 4.53
N GLY A 84 17.50 6.76 4.85
CA GLY A 84 16.58 6.62 5.99
C GLY A 84 15.63 5.43 5.80
N LEU A 85 15.07 5.29 4.59
CA LEU A 85 14.21 4.17 4.25
C LEU A 85 14.97 2.82 4.29
N SER A 86 16.21 2.76 3.81
CA SER A 86 16.99 1.53 3.87
C SER A 86 17.26 1.09 5.30
N GLN A 87 17.60 2.02 6.19
CA GLN A 87 17.81 1.71 7.61
C GLN A 87 16.52 1.20 8.29
N MET A 88 15.38 1.82 7.97
CA MET A 88 14.08 1.35 8.45
C MET A 88 13.79 -0.07 7.97
N LEU A 89 14.08 -0.35 6.69
CA LEU A 89 13.87 -1.67 6.10
C LEU A 89 14.76 -2.76 6.72
N GLU A 90 16.01 -2.45 7.08
CA GLU A 90 16.88 -3.36 7.84
C GLU A 90 16.28 -3.72 9.21
N ASN A 91 15.81 -2.70 9.95
CA ASN A 91 15.17 -2.91 11.25
C ASN A 91 13.88 -3.75 11.11
N TRP A 92 13.12 -3.53 10.04
CA TRP A 92 11.91 -4.30 9.75
C TRP A 92 12.20 -5.76 9.46
N GLN A 93 13.27 -6.04 8.72
CA GLN A 93 13.71 -7.41 8.46
C GLN A 93 14.10 -8.14 9.75
N GLN A 94 14.81 -7.47 10.66
CA GLN A 94 15.20 -8.04 11.96
C GLN A 94 13.99 -8.35 12.85
N ASP A 95 12.97 -7.48 12.82
CA ASP A 95 11.71 -7.67 13.57
C ASP A 95 10.83 -8.79 12.97
N GLY A 96 11.07 -9.20 11.72
CA GLY A 96 10.52 -10.40 11.11
C GLY A 96 9.04 -10.31 10.68
N ARG A 97 8.29 -9.28 11.11
CA ARG A 97 6.90 -9.05 10.69
C ARG A 97 6.82 -8.54 9.27
N ASP A 98 5.83 -9.02 8.52
CA ASP A 98 5.46 -8.46 7.22
C ASP A 98 5.12 -6.98 7.33
N THR A 99 5.39 -6.22 6.26
CA THR A 99 5.12 -4.78 6.20
C THR A 99 4.21 -4.48 5.02
N ALA A 100 3.11 -3.77 5.26
CA ALA A 100 2.14 -3.33 4.27
C ALA A 100 2.21 -1.82 4.07
N PHE A 101 2.50 -1.40 2.84
CA PHE A 101 2.35 -0.03 2.38
C PHE A 101 0.93 0.18 1.87
N LEU A 102 0.24 1.16 2.43
CA LEU A 102 -1.11 1.53 2.02
C LEU A 102 -1.07 2.70 1.05
N ILE A 103 -1.75 2.56 -0.09
CA ILE A 103 -1.91 3.61 -1.09
C ILE A 103 -3.41 3.84 -1.27
N GLY A 104 -3.86 5.02 -0.86
CA GLY A 104 -5.26 5.45 -0.98
C GLY A 104 -5.70 5.67 -2.42
N GLY A 105 -7.01 5.86 -2.60
CA GLY A 105 -7.60 6.21 -3.89
C GLY A 105 -7.42 7.70 -4.20
N ALA A 106 -8.25 8.23 -5.10
CA ALA A 106 -8.24 9.65 -5.44
C ALA A 106 -8.52 10.58 -4.24
N ASP A 107 -9.18 10.05 -3.20
CA ASP A 107 -9.58 10.80 -2.00
C ASP A 107 -8.62 10.61 -0.82
N GLY A 108 -7.58 9.79 -0.99
CA GLY A 108 -6.64 9.44 0.07
C GLY A 108 -7.06 8.20 0.86
N LEU A 109 -6.59 8.12 2.11
CA LEU A 109 -6.89 7.04 3.05
C LEU A 109 -7.83 7.55 4.15
N ASP A 110 -8.73 6.67 4.61
CA ASP A 110 -9.56 6.96 5.77
C ASP A 110 -8.69 7.32 6.99
N PRO A 111 -9.02 8.35 7.77
CA PRO A 111 -8.20 8.76 8.93
C PRO A 111 -8.22 7.80 10.12
N GLU A 112 -9.20 6.89 10.17
CA GLU A 112 -9.33 5.84 11.20
C GLU A 112 -8.60 4.56 10.79
#